data_AF-A0A7C3QKG8-F1
#
_entry.id   AF-A0A7C3QKG8-F1
#
_cell.length_a   1.000
_cell.length_b   1.000
_cell.length_c   1.000
_cell.angle_alpha   90.00
_cell.angle_beta   90.00
_cell.angle_gamma   90.00
#
_symmetry.space_group_name_H-M   'P 1'
#
loop_
_entity.id
_entity.type
_entity.pdbx_description
1 polymer ?
#
loop_
_entity_poly.entity_id
_entity_poly.type
_entity_poly.pdbx_seq_one_letter_code
_entity_poly.pdbx_strand_id
1 'polypeptide(L)'
;MTFTDLENRARELVYHRIRGGETTVRALARRIQLSQPHLHNVLHGHRHATPETWDRILTAAGIDAASIVCDCGEHRGRCVVK
;
A
#
# COMPACT_ATOMS: atom_id res chain seq x y z
N MET A 1 8.44 -10.49 11.30
CA MET A 1 7.66 -9.38 10.71
C MET A 1 7.75 -8.20 11.66
N THR A 2 8.33 -7.11 11.18
CA THR A 2 8.48 -5.82 11.86
C THR A 2 7.50 -4.81 11.24
N PHE A 3 7.33 -3.65 11.88
CA PHE A 3 6.52 -2.57 11.29
C PHE A 3 7.11 -2.08 9.96
N THR A 4 8.43 -2.04 9.83
CA THR A 4 9.12 -1.71 8.57
C THR A 4 8.79 -2.70 7.47
N ASP A 5 8.69 -4.01 7.79
CA ASP A 5 8.29 -5.04 6.81
C ASP A 5 6.86 -4.77 6.31
N LEU A 6 5.94 -4.43 7.22
CA LEU A 6 4.56 -4.09 6.87
C LEU A 6 4.48 -2.82 6.00
N GLU A 7 5.21 -1.76 6.34
CA GLU A 7 5.26 -0.56 5.51
C GLU A 7 5.81 -0.84 4.11
N ASN A 8 6.86 -1.66 4.01
CA ASN A 8 7.43 -2.05 2.71
C ASN A 8 6.42 -2.82 1.87
N ARG A 9 5.71 -3.78 2.47
CA ARG A 9 4.68 -4.54 1.76
C ARG A 9 3.49 -3.68 1.35
N ALA A 10 3.10 -2.75 2.20
CA ALA A 10 2.09 -1.75 1.87
C ALA A 10 2.51 -0.90 0.65
N ARG A 11 3.77 -0.43 0.61
CA ARG A 11 4.31 0.28 -0.56
C ARG A 11 4.23 -0.58 -1.81
N GLU A 12 4.71 -1.81 -1.76
CA GLU A 12 4.72 -2.73 -2.90
C GLU A 12 3.32 -2.96 -3.48
N LEU A 13 2.34 -3.25 -2.62
CA LEU A 13 0.96 -3.46 -3.06
C LEU A 13 0.38 -2.21 -3.73
N VAL A 14 0.61 -1.02 -3.15
CA VAL A 14 0.17 0.24 -3.76
C VAL A 14 0.88 0.50 -5.10
N TYR A 15 2.18 0.20 -5.19
CA TYR A 15 2.94 0.31 -6.45
C TYR A 15 2.43 -0.63 -7.52
N HIS A 16 2.12 -1.88 -7.17
CA HIS A 16 1.53 -2.83 -8.10
C HIS A 16 0.23 -2.29 -8.66
N ARG A 17 -0.62 -1.65 -7.83
CA ARG A 17 -1.85 -1.02 -8.31
C ARG A 17 -1.61 0.14 -9.26
N ILE A 18 -0.61 0.97 -8.97
CA ILE A 18 -0.25 2.11 -9.81
C ILE A 18 0.33 1.64 -11.16
N ARG A 19 1.24 0.65 -11.13
CA ARG A 19 1.83 0.10 -12.37
C ARG A 19 0.83 -0.70 -13.20
N GLY A 20 -0.14 -1.34 -12.54
CA GLY A 20 -1.26 -2.02 -13.19
C GLY A 20 -2.27 -1.05 -13.83
N GLY A 21 -2.17 0.25 -13.58
CA GLY A 21 -3.08 1.27 -14.14
C GLY A 21 -4.42 1.37 -13.43
N GLU A 22 -4.63 0.63 -12.33
CA GLU A 22 -5.88 0.65 -11.56
C GLU A 22 -6.06 1.97 -10.80
N THR A 23 -4.96 2.65 -10.50
CA THR A 23 -4.95 4.02 -9.97
C THR A 23 -3.69 4.76 -10.41
N THR A 24 -3.61 6.05 -10.07
CA THR A 24 -2.38 6.85 -10.25
C THR A 24 -2.03 7.53 -8.95
N VAL A 25 -0.76 7.88 -8.74
CA VAL A 25 -0.32 8.67 -7.56
C VAL A 25 -1.16 9.94 -7.42
N ARG A 26 -1.44 10.64 -8.53
CA ARG A 26 -2.25 11.86 -8.51
C ARG A 26 -3.70 11.61 -8.09
N ALA A 27 -4.34 10.57 -8.63
CA ALA A 27 -5.71 10.22 -8.26
C ALA A 27 -5.79 9.80 -6.79
N LEU A 28 -4.83 9.00 -6.31
CA LEU A 28 -4.75 8.55 -4.93
C LEU A 28 -4.54 9.72 -3.97
N ALA A 29 -3.59 10.62 -4.27
CA ALA A 29 -3.32 11.82 -3.48
C ALA A 29 -4.57 12.70 -3.33
N ARG A 30 -5.32 12.91 -4.43
CA ARG A 30 -6.59 13.66 -4.40
C ARG A 30 -7.64 12.99 -3.53
N ARG A 31 -7.76 11.65 -3.58
CA ARG A 31 -8.75 10.89 -2.77
C ARG A 31 -8.50 11.02 -1.27
N ILE A 32 -7.23 11.09 -0.85
CA ILE A 32 -6.84 11.17 0.57
C ILE A 32 -6.46 12.59 1.01
N GLN A 33 -6.69 13.60 0.16
CA GLN A 33 -6.39 15.02 0.42
C GLN A 33 -4.92 15.30 0.80
N LEU A 34 -4.00 14.53 0.23
CA LEU A 34 -2.56 14.81 0.33
C LEU A 34 -2.06 15.46 -0.96
N SER A 35 -0.98 16.23 -0.84
CA SER A 35 -0.29 16.70 -2.04
C SER A 35 0.35 15.51 -2.77
N GLN A 36 0.34 15.55 -4.10
CA GLN A 36 1.00 14.53 -4.92
C GLN A 36 2.48 14.34 -4.52
N PRO A 37 3.29 15.40 -4.28
CA PRO A 37 4.67 15.23 -3.82
C PRO A 37 4.79 14.54 -2.46
N HIS A 38 3.86 14.81 -1.54
CA HIS A 38 3.86 14.16 -0.23
C HIS A 38 3.61 12.65 -0.38
N LEU A 39 2.54 12.26 -1.10
CA LEU A 39 2.25 10.86 -1.34
C LEU A 39 3.37 10.16 -2.12
N HIS A 40 3.93 10.81 -3.14
CA HIS A 40 5.07 10.28 -3.90
C HIS A 40 6.25 9.96 -2.97
N ASN A 41 6.59 10.88 -2.07
CA ASN A 41 7.70 10.69 -1.12
C ASN A 41 7.44 9.57 -0.12
N VAL A 42 6.19 9.41 0.34
CA VAL A 42 5.79 8.30 1.21
C VAL A 42 5.94 6.96 0.50
N LEU A 43 5.42 6.86 -0.73
CA LEU A 43 5.48 5.62 -1.51
C LEU A 43 6.92 5.25 -1.87
N HIS A 44 7.77 6.22 -2.22
CA HIS A 44 9.18 5.98 -2.52
C HIS A 44 10.08 5.83 -1.28
N GLY A 45 9.50 5.83 -0.07
CA GLY A 45 10.25 5.67 1.18
C GLY A 45 11.13 6.87 1.58
N HIS A 46 11.00 8.01 0.88
CA HIS A 46 11.69 9.26 1.24
C HIS A 46 11.09 9.93 2.49
N ARG A 47 9.86 9.58 2.86
CA ARG A 47 9.19 10.04 4.09
C ARG A 47 8.43 8.89 4.74
N HIS A 48 8.48 8.82 6.05
CA HIS A 48 7.57 7.99 6.83
C HIS A 48 6.18 8.63 6.86
N ALA A 49 5.15 7.80 6.96
CA ALA A 49 3.77 8.22 7.14
C ALA A 49 3.26 7.63 8.45
N THR A 50 2.28 8.31 9.06
CA THR A 50 1.65 7.78 10.27
C THR A 50 0.80 6.56 9.92
N PRO A 51 0.50 5.66 10.87
CA PRO A 51 -0.42 4.54 10.64
C PRO A 51 -1.76 4.98 10.04
N GLU A 52 -2.35 6.08 10.52
CA GLU A 52 -3.62 6.60 10.01
C GLU A 52 -3.50 7.09 8.56
N THR A 53 -2.31 7.57 8.17
CA THR A 53 -2.05 7.96 6.78
C THR A 53 -1.94 6.73 5.90
N TRP A 54 -1.28 5.66 6.37
CA TRP A 54 -1.24 4.37 5.69
C TRP A 54 -2.64 3.77 5.51
N ASP A 55 -3.50 3.80 6.54
CA ASP A 55 -4.88 3.32 6.45
C ASP A 55 -5.65 4.03 5.34
N ARG A 56 -5.51 5.35 5.24
CA ARG A 56 -6.13 6.14 4.17
C ARG A 56 -5.59 5.76 2.79
N ILE A 57 -4.27 5.61 2.65
CA ILE A 57 -3.62 5.21 1.40
C ILE A 57 -4.14 3.84 0.93
N LEU A 58 -4.13 2.85 1.82
CA LEU A 58 -4.54 1.48 1.54
C LEU A 58 -6.01 1.40 1.17
N THR A 59 -6.87 2.02 1.98
CA THR A 59 -8.32 2.07 1.73
C THR A 59 -8.61 2.74 0.38
N ALA A 60 -7.94 3.85 0.07
CA ALA A 60 -8.13 4.54 -1.20
C ALA A 60 -7.52 3.77 -2.40
N ALA A 61 -6.53 2.92 -2.18
CA ALA A 61 -6.00 1.99 -3.18
C ALA A 61 -6.83 0.69 -3.30
N GLY A 62 -7.84 0.48 -2.45
CA GLY A 62 -8.65 -0.75 -2.44
C GLY A 62 -7.87 -1.96 -1.93
N ILE A 63 -6.97 -1.75 -0.96
CA ILE A 63 -6.11 -2.77 -0.38
C ILE A 63 -6.56 -3.01 1.06
N ASP A 64 -6.83 -4.26 1.41
CA ASP A 64 -7.18 -4.68 2.77
C ASP A 64 -5.91 -4.87 3.62
N ALA A 65 -5.95 -4.47 4.89
CA ALA A 65 -4.83 -4.62 5.83
C ALA A 65 -4.38 -6.09 5.96
N ALA A 66 -5.31 -7.04 5.84
CA ALA A 66 -5.00 -8.47 5.83
C ALA A 66 -4.01 -8.85 4.71
N SER A 67 -4.04 -8.17 3.56
CA SER A 67 -3.10 -8.45 2.44
C SER A 67 -1.65 -8.06 2.75
N ILE A 68 -1.43 -7.22 3.76
CA ILE A 68 -0.11 -6.73 4.17
C ILE A 68 0.49 -7.66 5.23
N VAL A 69 -0.36 -8.21 6.11
CA VAL A 69 0.03 -9.12 7.19
C VAL A 69 0.13 -10.56 6.68
N CYS A 70 -0.72 -10.94 5.72
CA CYS A 70 -0.65 -12.25 5.10
C CYS A 70 0.57 -12.31 4.19
N ASP A 71 1.67 -12.82 4.74
CA ASP A 71 2.75 -13.36 3.95
C ASP A 71 2.27 -14.71 3.37
N CYS A 72 1.39 -14.66 2.37
CA CYS A 72 1.30 -15.75 1.43
C CYS A 72 2.63 -15.78 0.69
N GLY A 73 3.64 -16.39 1.30
CA GLY A 73 4.81 -16.87 0.57
C GLY A 73 4.28 -17.69 -0.59
N GLU A 74 4.54 -17.23 -1.81
CA GLU A 74 4.11 -17.88 -3.03
C GLU A 74 4.90 -19.19 -3.18
N HIS A 75 4.48 -20.21 -2.43
CA HIS A 75 4.89 -21.59 -2.61
C HIS A 75 3.62 -22.39 -2.90
N ARG A 76 3.22 -22.36 -4.19
CA ARG A 76 2.18 -23.19 -4.80
C ARG A 76 0.72 -22.87 -4.43
N GLY A 77 0.23 -21.72 -4.88
CA GLY A 77 -1.10 -21.63 -5.52
C GLY A 77 -2.32 -22.16 -4.76
N ARG A 78 -2.48 -21.90 -3.46
CA ARG A 78 -3.80 -22.02 -2.80
C ARG A 78 -3.86 -21.23 -1.50
N CYS A 79 -4.66 -20.16 -1.48
CA CYS A 79 -5.12 -19.55 -0.25
C CYS A 79 -6.37 -20.32 0.18
N VAL A 80 -6.29 -21.12 1.25
CA VAL A 80 -7.47 -21.73 1.88
C VAL A 80 -7.83 -20.87 3.08
N VAL A 81 -8.91 -20.10 2.94
CA VAL A 81 -9.59 -19.47 4.07
C VAL A 81 -10.22 -20.61 4.87
N LYS A 82 -9.91 -20.70 6.17
CA LYS A 82 -10.65 -21.58 7.09
C LYS A 82 -12.06 -21.05 7.31
#